data_AF-A0A062IJD1-F1
#
_entry.id   AF-A0A062IJD1-F1
#
_cell.length_a   1.000
_cell.length_b   1.000
_cell.length_c   1.000
_cell.angle_alpha   90.00
_cell.angle_beta   90.00
_cell.angle_gamma   90.00
#
_symmetry.space_group_name_H-M   'P 1'
#
loop_
_entity.id
_entity.type
_entity.pdbx_description
1 polymer ?
#
loop_
_entity_poly.entity_id
_entity_poly.type
_entity_poly.pdbx_seq_one_letter_code
_entity_poly.pdbx_strand_id
1 'polypeptide(L)'
;MFYGNRYSELRLARKSDFDFSKNTWTVPYENHKTGESKGDIVRPIIDEIKPWLQSAMDLSNSEYIFPHENGKEPMGRSGPTDTPYNFMQFARKNYKIEMDHWSMHDLRRTARTNFSAFTSRDVAELMVGHVMPGEQGTYDYYDYQKEMSKAYKKWWKKLSNLSS
;
A
#
# COMPACT_ATOMS: atom_id res chain seq x y z
N MET A 1 -5.53 -0.32 4.08
CA MET A 1 -4.37 0.00 3.23
C MET A 1 -3.13 0.15 4.12
N PHE A 2 -2.31 -0.90 4.26
CA PHE A 2 -1.16 -0.91 5.18
C PHE A 2 -0.05 0.06 4.77
N TYR A 3 0.34 0.04 3.49
CA TYR A 3 1.48 0.79 2.95
C TYR A 3 1.23 2.30 2.74
N GLY A 4 0.01 2.80 2.91
CA GLY A 4 -0.32 4.21 2.64
C GLY A 4 -0.04 4.65 1.19
N ASN A 5 0.11 3.71 0.25
CA ASN A 5 0.43 3.95 -1.15
C ASN A 5 -0.74 4.57 -1.92
N ARG A 6 -0.54 5.04 -3.15
CA ARG A 6 -1.67 5.56 -3.94
C ARG A 6 -2.56 4.40 -4.36
N TYR A 7 -3.88 4.60 -4.39
CA TYR A 7 -4.81 3.55 -4.81
C TYR A 7 -4.47 2.98 -6.20
N SER A 8 -4.09 3.84 -7.16
CA SER A 8 -3.71 3.41 -8.50
C SER A 8 -2.54 2.43 -8.50
N GLU A 9 -1.57 2.61 -7.59
CA GLU A 9 -0.42 1.72 -7.45
C GLU A 9 -0.86 0.32 -6.96
N LEU A 10 -1.82 0.26 -6.02
CA LEU A 10 -2.31 -1.03 -5.51
C LEU A 10 -3.17 -1.77 -6.53
N ARG A 11 -4.03 -1.03 -7.24
CA ARG A 11 -4.89 -1.57 -8.29
C ARG A 11 -4.06 -2.27 -9.38
N LEU A 12 -2.97 -1.64 -9.80
CA LEU A 12 -2.14 -2.09 -10.91
C LEU A 12 -1.08 -3.11 -10.48
N ALA A 13 -1.00 -3.42 -9.18
CA ALA A 13 0.00 -4.31 -8.63
C ALA A 13 -0.21 -5.75 -9.12
N ARG A 14 0.81 -6.27 -9.79
CA ARG A 14 0.89 -7.66 -10.22
C ARG A 14 1.48 -8.51 -9.12
N LYS A 15 1.19 -9.81 -9.12
CA LYS A 15 1.84 -10.78 -8.22
C LYS A 15 3.36 -10.79 -8.39
N SER A 16 3.85 -10.60 -9.63
CA SER A 16 5.27 -10.52 -9.96
C SER A 16 5.99 -9.32 -9.36
N ASP A 17 5.26 -8.28 -8.93
CA ASP A 17 5.83 -7.07 -8.34
C ASP A 17 6.32 -7.30 -6.89
N PHE A 18 5.97 -8.45 -6.30
CA PHE A 18 6.30 -8.82 -4.93
C PHE A 18 7.34 -9.94 -4.92
N ASP A 19 8.55 -9.60 -4.47
CA ASP A 19 9.64 -10.55 -4.26
C ASP A 19 9.68 -10.91 -2.76
N PHE A 20 9.05 -12.02 -2.38
CA PHE A 20 9.06 -12.52 -1.00
C PHE A 20 10.41 -13.11 -0.56
N SER A 21 11.33 -13.38 -1.50
CA SER A 21 12.69 -13.80 -1.13
C SER A 21 13.51 -12.61 -0.62
N LYS A 22 13.32 -11.44 -1.25
CA LYS A 22 13.95 -10.17 -0.86
C LYS A 22 13.10 -9.34 0.10
N ASN A 23 11.86 -9.75 0.34
CA ASN A 23 10.87 -9.01 1.13
C ASN A 23 10.63 -7.61 0.59
N THR A 24 10.37 -7.50 -0.71
CA THR A 24 10.18 -6.22 -1.38
C THR A 24 8.97 -6.23 -2.30
N TRP A 25 8.21 -5.15 -2.27
CA TRP A 25 7.22 -4.81 -3.28
C TRP A 25 7.75 -3.66 -4.12
N THR A 26 7.93 -3.89 -5.42
CA THR A 26 8.37 -2.88 -6.37
C THR A 26 7.16 -2.33 -7.11
N VAL A 27 6.94 -1.02 -7.06
CA VAL A 27 5.95 -0.36 -7.91
C VAL A 27 6.67 0.19 -9.13
N PRO A 28 6.37 -0.34 -10.34
CA PRO A 28 6.97 0.14 -11.57
C PRO A 28 6.69 1.62 -11.80
N TYR A 29 7.68 2.37 -12.30
CA TYR A 29 7.52 3.80 -12.59
C TYR A 29 6.39 4.10 -13.59
N GLU A 30 6.07 3.18 -14.50
CA GLU A 30 4.91 3.28 -15.41
C GLU A 30 3.55 3.32 -14.68
N ASN A 31 3.49 2.83 -13.44
CA ASN A 31 2.28 2.90 -12.60
C ASN A 31 2.22 4.19 -11.76
N HIS A 32 3.21 5.08 -11.87
CA HIS A 32 3.23 6.36 -11.16
C HIS A 32 2.32 7.38 -11.83
N LYS A 33 1.69 8.24 -11.01
CA LYS A 33 0.85 9.32 -11.54
C LYS A 33 1.78 10.43 -12.06
N THR A 34 1.61 10.78 -13.33
CA THR A 34 2.33 11.83 -14.08
C THR A 34 3.82 11.55 -14.33
N GLY A 35 4.24 11.65 -15.61
CA GLY A 35 5.55 11.24 -16.14
C GLY A 35 6.77 12.05 -15.68
N GLU A 36 6.81 12.45 -14.41
CA GLU A 36 7.90 13.22 -13.79
C GLU A 36 8.81 12.34 -12.92
N SER A 37 8.34 11.19 -12.43
CA SER A 37 9.12 10.27 -11.62
C SER A 37 9.89 9.27 -12.48
N LYS A 38 11.21 9.42 -12.57
CA LYS A 38 12.12 8.44 -13.17
C LYS A 38 12.66 7.51 -12.08
N GLY A 39 11.96 6.40 -11.82
CA GLY A 39 12.43 5.36 -10.92
C GLY A 39 11.31 4.60 -10.24
N ASP A 40 11.51 3.31 -10.02
CA ASP A 40 10.56 2.45 -9.31
C ASP A 40 10.53 2.79 -7.81
N ILE A 41 9.37 2.63 -7.17
CA ILE A 41 9.27 2.73 -5.71
C ILE A 41 9.38 1.33 -5.12
N VAL A 42 10.44 1.08 -4.35
CA VAL A 42 10.62 -0.19 -3.63
C VAL A 42 10.17 -0.03 -2.18
N ARG A 43 9.22 -0.87 -1.75
CA ARG A 43 8.72 -0.91 -0.37
C ARG A 43 9.08 -2.24 0.30
N PRO A 44 9.66 -2.23 1.51
CA PRO A 44 9.93 -3.48 2.22
C PRO A 44 8.63 -4.13 2.72
N ILE A 45 8.58 -5.45 2.63
CA ILE A 45 7.52 -6.31 3.15
C ILE A 45 7.97 -6.81 4.52
N ILE A 46 7.28 -6.42 5.58
CA ILE A 46 7.57 -6.94 6.93
C ILE A 46 6.97 -8.34 7.10
N ASP A 47 7.54 -9.16 7.99
CA ASP A 47 7.09 -10.55 8.18
C ASP A 47 5.62 -10.63 8.59
N GLU A 48 5.16 -9.66 9.37
CA GLU A 48 3.79 -9.58 9.90
C GLU A 48 2.73 -9.39 8.81
N ILE A 49 3.07 -8.75 7.67
CA ILE A 49 2.14 -8.51 6.57
C ILE A 49 2.20 -9.60 5.48
N LYS A 50 3.25 -10.42 5.45
CA LYS A 50 3.41 -11.48 4.45
C LYS A 50 2.21 -12.42 4.35
N PRO A 51 1.65 -12.96 5.46
CA PRO A 51 0.52 -13.89 5.38
C PRO A 51 -0.71 -13.27 4.72
N TRP A 52 -0.93 -11.97 4.96
CA TRP A 52 -2.03 -11.20 4.38
C TRP A 52 -1.85 -10.97 2.89
N LEU A 53 -0.62 -10.64 2.46
CA LEU A 53 -0.30 -10.50 1.03
C LEU A 53 -0.43 -11.83 0.29
N GLN A 54 0.10 -12.91 0.87
CA GLN A 54 -0.02 -14.24 0.27
C GLN A 54 -1.49 -14.66 0.15
N SER A 55 -2.27 -14.47 1.21
CA SER A 55 -3.72 -14.76 1.18
C SER A 55 -4.44 -13.94 0.11
N ALA A 56 -4.12 -12.65 -0.05
CA ALA A 56 -4.71 -11.83 -1.11
C ALA A 56 -4.32 -12.31 -2.52
N MET A 57 -3.08 -12.78 -2.71
CA MET A 57 -2.62 -13.36 -3.97
C MET A 57 -3.30 -14.69 -4.28
N ASP A 58 -3.48 -15.54 -3.28
CA ASP A 58 -4.09 -16.87 -3.44
C ASP A 58 -5.59 -16.77 -3.74
N LEU A 59 -6.27 -15.75 -3.21
CA LEU A 59 -7.67 -15.44 -3.52
C LEU A 59 -7.86 -14.90 -4.94
N SER A 60 -6.81 -14.39 -5.58
CA SER A 60 -6.86 -13.90 -6.95
C SER A 60 -6.44 -14.99 -7.94
N ASN A 61 -7.29 -15.27 -8.93
CA ASN A 61 -6.92 -16.14 -10.06
C ASN A 61 -6.32 -15.37 -11.25
N SER A 62 -5.89 -14.12 -11.04
CA SER A 62 -5.32 -13.22 -12.06
C SER A 62 -3.83 -12.98 -11.86
N GLU A 63 -3.18 -12.33 -12.84
CA GLU A 63 -1.85 -11.73 -12.67
C GLU A 63 -1.87 -10.59 -11.64
N TYR A 64 -3.00 -9.90 -11.50
CA TYR A 64 -3.18 -8.79 -10.55
C TYR A 64 -3.60 -9.32 -9.18
N ILE A 65 -3.14 -8.67 -8.11
CA ILE A 65 -3.61 -8.99 -6.75
C ILE A 65 -5.08 -8.62 -6.58
N PHE A 66 -5.50 -7.51 -7.18
CA PHE A 66 -6.87 -6.99 -7.13
C PHE A 66 -7.43 -6.89 -8.56
N PRO A 67 -7.92 -7.98 -9.15
CA PRO A 67 -8.48 -7.96 -10.49
C PRO A 67 -9.91 -7.37 -10.52
N HIS A 68 -10.34 -6.98 -11.70
CA HIS A 68 -11.75 -6.78 -12.04
C HIS A 68 -12.49 -8.12 -12.02
N GLU A 69 -13.83 -8.11 -11.98
CA GLU A 69 -14.65 -9.34 -11.94
C GLU A 69 -14.36 -10.31 -13.10
N ASN A 70 -13.88 -9.79 -14.24
CA ASN A 70 -13.51 -10.58 -15.41
C ASN A 70 -12.17 -11.33 -15.27
N GLY A 71 -11.41 -11.09 -14.19
CA GLY A 71 -10.14 -11.74 -13.89
C GLY A 71 -8.97 -11.36 -14.83
N LYS A 72 -9.20 -10.55 -15.86
CA LYS A 72 -8.23 -10.24 -16.91
C LYS A 72 -7.67 -8.83 -16.82
N GLU A 73 -8.38 -7.94 -16.16
CA GLU A 73 -8.01 -6.53 -16.04
C GLU A 73 -7.81 -6.14 -14.57
N PRO A 74 -6.99 -5.12 -14.29
CA PRO A 74 -6.86 -4.59 -12.93
C PRO A 74 -8.17 -3.90 -12.48
N MET A 75 -8.50 -4.01 -11.18
CA MET A 75 -9.73 -3.45 -10.55
C MET A 75 -10.08 -2.03 -11.01
N GLY A 76 -11.33 -1.71 -11.37
CA GLY A 76 -11.75 -0.41 -11.94
C GLY A 76 -11.33 0.89 -11.21
N ARG A 77 -11.42 2.05 -11.90
CA ARG A 77 -10.90 3.34 -11.36
C ARG A 77 -11.83 3.88 -10.27
N SER A 78 -13.08 3.41 -10.23
CA SER A 78 -14.09 3.68 -9.23
C SER A 78 -13.89 2.89 -7.93
N GLY A 79 -13.02 1.87 -7.92
CA GLY A 79 -12.79 1.07 -6.72
C GLY A 79 -12.34 1.83 -5.45
N PRO A 80 -11.62 2.97 -5.47
CA PRO A 80 -11.35 3.70 -4.24
C PRO A 80 -12.59 4.39 -3.65
N THR A 81 -13.66 4.54 -4.44
CA THR A 81 -14.98 5.04 -4.01
C THR A 81 -15.86 3.88 -3.58
N ASP A 82 -15.89 2.80 -4.38
CA ASP A 82 -16.79 1.68 -4.18
C ASP A 82 -16.32 0.73 -3.07
N THR A 83 -15.00 0.50 -2.91
CA THR A 83 -14.47 -0.46 -1.92
C THR A 83 -14.69 -0.01 -0.47
N PRO A 84 -14.39 1.23 -0.06
CA PRO A 84 -14.73 1.71 1.29
C PRO A 84 -16.23 1.66 1.55
N TYR A 85 -17.03 2.13 0.58
CA TYR A 85 -18.49 2.11 0.69
C TYR A 85 -19.04 0.69 0.86
N ASN A 86 -18.63 -0.25 0.00
CA ASN A 86 -19.05 -1.64 0.08
C ASN A 86 -18.60 -2.30 1.39
N PHE A 87 -17.41 -1.97 1.91
CA PHE A 87 -16.95 -2.44 3.21
C PHE A 87 -17.81 -1.90 4.35
N MET A 88 -18.11 -0.60 4.38
CA MET A 88 -18.99 0.00 5.39
C MET A 88 -20.40 -0.60 5.35
N GLN A 89 -20.95 -0.83 4.15
CA GLN A 89 -22.25 -1.47 3.97
C GLN A 89 -22.23 -2.94 4.45
N PHE A 90 -21.14 -3.67 4.17
CA PHE A 90 -20.94 -5.03 4.66
C PHE A 90 -20.83 -5.08 6.19
N ALA A 91 -20.07 -4.16 6.80
CA ALA A 91 -19.91 -4.03 8.24
C ALA A 91 -21.25 -3.73 8.93
N ARG A 92 -22.02 -2.77 8.40
CA ARG A 92 -23.36 -2.44 8.87
C ARG A 92 -24.32 -3.62 8.79
N LYS A 93 -24.31 -4.34 7.67
CA LYS A 93 -25.24 -5.47 7.43
C LYS A 93 -24.92 -6.67 8.32
N ASN A 94 -23.65 -7.08 8.38
CA ASN A 94 -23.24 -8.35 9.00
C ASN A 94 -22.81 -8.22 10.46
N TYR A 95 -22.29 -7.05 10.87
CA TYR A 95 -21.76 -6.83 12.22
C TYR A 95 -22.50 -5.73 12.99
N LYS A 96 -23.50 -5.07 12.40
CA LYS A 96 -24.25 -3.94 13.00
C LYS A 96 -23.35 -2.77 13.43
N ILE A 97 -22.18 -2.66 12.82
CA ILE A 97 -21.25 -1.56 13.05
C ILE A 97 -21.60 -0.44 12.07
N GLU A 98 -22.00 0.72 12.58
CA GLU A 98 -22.17 1.93 11.79
C GLU A 98 -20.85 2.72 11.85
N MET A 99 -20.28 2.98 10.67
CA MET A 99 -19.02 3.70 10.52
C MET A 99 -19.29 5.03 9.83
N ASP A 100 -18.60 6.08 10.29
CA ASP A 100 -18.56 7.34 9.55
C ASP A 100 -17.99 7.13 8.14
N HIS A 101 -18.41 7.95 7.19
CA HIS A 101 -17.90 7.87 5.83
C HIS A 101 -16.39 8.13 5.78
N TRP A 102 -15.64 7.21 5.16
CA TRP A 102 -14.22 7.39 4.88
C TRP A 102 -13.86 6.88 3.49
N SER A 103 -12.79 7.44 2.93
CA SER A 103 -12.26 7.07 1.62
C SER A 103 -10.86 6.44 1.72
N MET A 104 -10.37 5.88 0.61
CA MET A 104 -8.98 5.43 0.51
C MET A 104 -7.98 6.58 0.71
N HIS A 105 -8.38 7.82 0.40
CA HIS A 105 -7.55 9.00 0.64
C HIS A 105 -7.41 9.29 2.14
N ASP A 106 -8.46 9.09 2.93
CA ASP A 106 -8.42 9.29 4.38
C ASP A 106 -7.53 8.25 5.07
N LEU A 107 -7.61 6.99 4.65
CA LEU A 107 -6.68 5.95 5.12
C LEU A 107 -5.22 6.30 4.81
N ARG A 108 -4.95 6.82 3.61
CA ARG A 108 -3.60 7.29 3.23
C ARG A 108 -3.14 8.47 4.08
N ARG A 109 -4.00 9.46 4.34
CA ARG A 109 -3.68 10.62 5.19
C ARG A 109 -3.36 10.18 6.62
N THR A 110 -4.14 9.24 7.16
CA THR A 110 -3.91 8.64 8.47
C THR A 110 -2.58 7.88 8.52
N ALA A 111 -2.28 7.05 7.52
CA ALA A 111 -1.01 6.33 7.42
C ALA A 111 0.17 7.31 7.37
N ARG A 112 0.14 8.31 6.48
CA ARG A 112 1.18 9.36 6.36
C ARG A 112 1.47 10.02 7.70
N THR A 113 0.42 10.48 8.38
CA THR A 113 0.54 11.18 9.67
C THR A 113 1.21 10.30 10.72
N ASN A 114 0.88 9.01 10.77
CA ASN A 114 1.52 8.08 11.68
C ASN A 114 2.96 7.74 11.27
N PHE A 115 3.25 7.63 9.97
CA PHE A 115 4.62 7.39 9.49
C PHE A 115 5.56 8.51 9.91
N SER A 116 5.12 9.78 9.84
CA SER A 116 5.91 10.92 10.32
C SER A 116 6.26 10.86 11.82
N ALA A 117 5.54 10.08 12.63
CA ALA A 117 5.89 9.84 14.03
C ALA A 117 6.89 8.68 14.22
N PHE A 118 7.13 7.87 13.18
CA PHE A 118 7.93 6.65 13.26
C PHE A 118 9.27 6.75 12.56
N THR A 119 9.42 7.70 11.63
CA THR A 119 10.61 7.92 10.80
C THR A 119 10.73 9.40 10.40
N SER A 120 11.80 9.75 9.67
CA SER A 120 12.03 11.10 9.14
C SER A 120 10.94 11.51 8.15
N ARG A 121 10.82 12.82 7.91
CA ARG A 121 9.88 13.35 6.91
C ARG A 121 10.14 12.72 5.54
N ASP A 122 11.39 12.70 5.11
CA ASP A 122 11.77 12.22 3.77
C ASP A 122 11.43 10.74 3.58
N VAL A 123 11.70 9.90 4.59
CA VAL A 123 11.33 8.48 4.54
C VAL A 123 9.81 8.31 4.55
N ALA A 124 9.08 9.09 5.33
CA ALA A 124 7.61 9.03 5.35
C ALA A 124 6.99 9.44 4.01
N GLU A 125 7.57 10.44 3.32
CA GLU A 125 7.16 10.85 1.97
C GLU A 125 7.47 9.74 0.94
N LEU A 126 8.63 9.08 1.02
CA LEU A 126 8.98 7.92 0.21
C LEU A 126 8.01 6.74 0.43
N MET A 127 7.64 6.44 1.68
CA MET A 127 6.69 5.36 2.01
C MET A 127 5.34 5.55 1.31
N VAL A 128 4.84 6.78 1.29
CA VAL A 128 3.60 7.12 0.57
C VAL A 128 3.82 7.27 -0.95
N GLY A 129 5.03 7.06 -1.46
CA GLY A 129 5.32 7.06 -2.88
C GLY A 129 5.53 8.44 -3.49
N HIS A 130 6.00 9.41 -2.70
CA HIS A 130 6.55 10.64 -3.27
C HIS A 130 7.99 10.37 -3.69
N VAL A 131 8.38 10.87 -4.85
CA VAL A 131 9.76 10.81 -5.33
C VAL A 131 10.48 12.05 -4.80
N MET A 132 11.65 11.85 -4.20
CA MET A 132 12.47 12.96 -3.73
C MET A 132 13.04 13.72 -4.95
N PRO A 133 12.96 15.06 -4.98
CA PRO A 133 13.54 15.83 -6.07
C PRO A 133 15.07 15.73 -6.07
N GLY A 134 15.67 15.25 -7.16
CA GLY A 134 17.13 15.23 -7.37
C GLY A 134 17.65 13.96 -8.05
N GLU A 135 18.90 13.99 -8.53
CA GLU A 135 19.62 12.84 -9.08
C GLU A 135 20.11 11.87 -7.97
N GLN A 136 19.21 11.35 -7.13
CA GLN A 136 19.53 10.22 -6.23
C GLN A 136 19.39 8.87 -6.97
N GLY A 137 19.90 8.80 -8.19
CA GLY A 137 19.65 7.70 -9.13
C GLY A 137 20.28 6.36 -8.76
N THR A 138 20.90 6.19 -7.59
CA THR A 138 21.52 4.90 -7.24
C THR A 138 21.97 4.79 -5.78
N TYR A 139 22.29 5.91 -5.13
CA TYR A 139 22.50 5.94 -3.68
C TYR A 139 21.13 5.96 -2.99
N ASP A 140 21.03 5.37 -1.80
CA ASP A 140 19.95 5.56 -0.80
C ASP A 140 18.73 4.60 -0.78
N TYR A 141 18.38 3.84 -1.84
CA TYR A 141 17.21 2.94 -1.76
C TYR A 141 17.35 1.81 -0.72
N TYR A 142 18.55 1.24 -0.58
CA TYR A 142 18.82 0.18 0.41
C TYR A 142 18.84 0.72 1.85
N ASP A 143 19.26 1.97 2.03
CA ASP A 143 19.35 2.61 3.34
C ASP A 143 17.96 2.97 3.86
N TYR A 144 17.11 3.54 3.00
CA TYR A 144 15.73 3.83 3.37
C TYR A 144 14.89 2.58 3.62
N GLN A 145 15.14 1.45 2.94
CA GLN A 145 14.39 0.21 3.18
C GLN A 145 14.48 -0.26 4.64
N LYS A 146 15.64 -0.11 5.29
CA LYS A 146 15.79 -0.45 6.72
C LYS A 146 14.92 0.46 7.60
N GLU A 147 14.88 1.75 7.31
CA GLU A 147 14.08 2.73 8.05
C GLU A 147 12.57 2.54 7.81
N MET A 148 12.17 2.34 6.55
CA MET A 148 10.79 2.02 6.16
C MET A 148 10.31 0.75 6.85
N SER A 149 11.13 -0.31 6.89
CA SER A 149 10.81 -1.57 7.57
C SER A 149 10.57 -1.35 9.08
N LYS A 150 11.45 -0.59 9.75
CA LYS A 150 11.25 -0.22 11.17
C LYS A 150 9.96 0.59 11.37
N ALA A 151 9.66 1.53 10.49
CA ALA A 151 8.45 2.34 10.55
C ALA A 151 7.19 1.49 10.34
N TYR A 152 7.21 0.56 9.37
CA TYR A 152 6.12 -0.39 9.13
C TYR A 152 5.88 -1.31 10.33
N LYS A 153 6.92 -1.79 11.01
CA LYS A 153 6.76 -2.59 12.24
C LYS A 153 6.09 -1.79 13.36
N LYS A 154 6.48 -0.53 13.57
CA LYS A 154 5.81 0.37 14.53
C LYS A 154 4.36 0.62 14.15
N TRP A 155 4.09 0.82 12.86
CA TRP A 155 2.73 0.99 12.35
C TRP A 155 1.87 -0.24 12.55
N TRP A 156 2.39 -1.42 12.22
CA TRP A 156 1.74 -2.69 12.49
C TRP A 156 1.39 -2.83 13.97
N LYS A 157 2.35 -2.63 14.87
CA LYS A 157 2.12 -2.70 16.33
C LYS A 157 1.01 -1.74 16.77
N LYS A 158 0.99 -0.51 16.23
CA LYS A 158 -0.08 0.45 16.52
C LYS A 158 -1.45 -0.06 16.04
N LEU A 159 -1.53 -0.59 14.82
CA LEU A 159 -2.77 -1.14 14.27
C LEU A 159 -3.26 -2.36 15.07
N SER A 160 -2.38 -3.29 15.44
CA SER A 160 -2.74 -4.48 16.23
C SER A 160 -3.26 -4.12 17.63
N ASN A 161 -2.79 -3.02 18.21
CA ASN A 161 -3.29 -2.53 19.49
C ASN A 161 -4.67 -1.86 19.38
N LEU A 162 -5.12 -1.47 18.18
CA LEU A 162 -6.47 -0.92 17.95
C LEU A 162 -7.53 -2.02 17.76
N SER A 163 -7.10 -3.23 17.41
CA SER A 163 -7.96 -4.40 17.22
C SER A 163 -8.06 -5.29 18.47
N SER A 164 -7.42 -4.90 19.58
CA SER A 164 -7.39 -5.62 20.86
C SER A 164 -8.33 -4.98 21.88
#